data_AF-A0A250IEQ5-F1
#
_entry.id   AF-A0A250IEQ5-F1
#
_cell.length_a   1.000
_cell.length_b   1.000
_cell.length_c   1.000
_cell.angle_alpha   90.00
_cell.angle_beta   90.00
_cell.angle_gamma   90.00
#
_symmetry.space_group_name_H-M   'P 1'
#
loop_
_entity.id
_entity.type
_entity.pdbx_description
1 polymer ?
#
loop_
_entity_poly.entity_id
_entity_poly.type
_entity_poly.pdbx_seq_one_letter_code
_entity_poly.pdbx_strand_id
1 'polypeptide(L)'
;METEDQDGGAREGLPLSFYARWESSTVDEKLVLAREAASHPGFDEEDAFEVGSRLEESLEEVGRFAEFESVLDVWKQRAPRVHDAEPAVRTWRVELALRLPGGDVKGALVSLARRTGDCALVTRLAEWCLYRGRVEEARAGLLEAWPRVREDESLADWTRVDYVTRAVLTCMDAGLRRAPALSEEELGVLLAPFDRAVPHWVGEALALRTGRESWRRRSGHEVLLLPSERFFDAQRALVMSFEPELRLRQGWPWGRTQLIFPELFHLLPGPHGDGGRDLRPQHVLLPLLGDLEQWVRGQGEERALHPHVHAATALSLRPWGEYLRGLGLLGAEAWTGWWQGAWDVLSALPEQFATAGDPVLVEEVHRFFREGGSI
;
A
#
# COMPACT_ATOMS: atom_id res chain seq x y z
N MET A 1 -14.23 48.89 -35.45
CA MET A 1 -15.17 48.11 -34.63
C MET A 1 -14.31 47.04 -33.98
N GLU A 2 -13.56 47.49 -32.97
CA GLU A 2 -12.66 46.69 -32.16
C GLU A 2 -13.51 46.10 -31.04
N THR A 3 -13.54 44.78 -30.94
CA THR A 3 -14.03 44.08 -29.76
C THR A 3 -12.84 43.91 -28.84
N GLU A 4 -12.81 44.70 -27.77
CA GLU A 4 -11.95 44.52 -26.62
C GLU A 4 -12.27 43.19 -25.94
N ASP A 5 -11.41 42.20 -26.15
CA ASP A 5 -11.22 41.10 -25.20
C ASP A 5 -10.48 41.67 -23.98
N GLN A 6 -11.24 42.14 -22.99
CA GLN A 6 -10.75 42.37 -21.63
C GLN A 6 -11.55 41.50 -20.67
N ASP A 7 -11.05 40.30 -20.40
CA ASP A 7 -11.19 39.67 -19.08
C ASP A 7 -10.10 38.60 -18.89
N GLY A 8 -8.85 39.04 -19.02
CA GLY A 8 -7.67 38.31 -18.57
C GLY A 8 -7.27 38.81 -17.20
N GLY A 9 -8.08 38.55 -16.17
CA GLY A 9 -7.69 38.82 -14.78
C GLY A 9 -6.46 37.99 -14.44
N ALA A 10 -5.31 38.65 -14.25
CA ALA A 10 -4.10 38.01 -13.75
C ALA A 10 -4.46 37.31 -12.43
N ARG A 11 -4.26 35.99 -12.37
CA ARG A 11 -4.28 35.24 -11.11
C ARG A 11 -3.09 35.72 -10.30
N GLU A 12 -3.29 36.73 -9.48
CA GLU A 12 -2.28 37.15 -8.50
C GLU A 12 -2.39 36.18 -7.32
N GLY A 13 -1.48 35.19 -7.26
CA GLY A 13 -1.29 34.32 -6.10
C GLY A 13 -0.89 35.08 -4.84
N LEU A 14 -0.44 34.38 -3.81
CA LEU A 14 0.10 35.04 -2.61
C LEU A 14 1.31 35.93 -2.96
N PRO A 15 1.43 37.12 -2.35
CA PRO A 15 2.52 38.03 -2.66
C PRO A 15 3.88 37.45 -2.21
N LEU A 16 4.97 37.76 -2.92
CA LEU A 16 6.33 37.30 -2.55
C LEU A 16 6.73 37.65 -1.10
N SER A 17 6.16 38.71 -0.53
CA SER A 17 6.36 39.08 0.87
C SER A 17 5.80 38.04 1.85
N PHE A 18 4.75 37.30 1.47
CA PHE A 18 4.23 36.16 2.24
C PHE A 18 5.30 35.07 2.34
N TYR A 19 5.87 34.64 1.22
CA TYR A 19 6.89 33.59 1.17
C TYR A 19 8.20 34.01 1.86
N ALA A 20 8.63 35.27 1.72
CA ALA A 20 9.77 35.79 2.47
C ALA A 20 9.57 35.73 4.00
N ARG A 21 8.34 36.01 4.46
CA ARG A 21 7.96 35.86 5.88
C ARG A 21 7.91 34.39 6.27
N TRP A 22 7.35 33.52 5.42
CA TRP A 22 7.28 32.07 5.64
C TRP A 22 8.65 31.45 5.92
N GLU A 23 9.64 31.74 5.07
CA GLU A 23 11.00 31.18 5.18
C GLU A 23 11.71 31.53 6.48
N SER A 24 11.43 32.72 7.02
CA SER A 24 12.04 33.20 8.27
C SER A 24 11.22 32.87 9.53
N SER A 25 10.06 32.21 9.36
CA SER A 25 9.10 31.95 10.44
C SER A 25 9.37 30.63 11.16
N THR A 26 9.07 30.63 12.46
CA THR A 26 8.96 29.42 13.28
C THR A 26 7.76 28.55 12.85
N VAL A 27 7.72 27.28 13.28
CA VAL A 27 6.59 26.37 12.98
C VAL A 27 5.24 26.95 13.47
N ASP A 28 5.21 27.57 14.65
CA ASP A 28 3.99 28.19 15.18
C ASP A 28 3.53 29.37 14.33
N GLU A 29 4.46 30.18 13.83
CA GLU A 29 4.16 31.29 12.92
C GLU A 29 3.71 30.78 11.54
N LYS A 30 4.32 29.70 11.02
CA LYS A 30 3.88 29.03 9.77
C LYS A 30 2.45 28.52 9.87
N LEU A 31 2.05 27.94 11.01
CA LEU A 31 0.66 27.53 11.27
C LEU A 31 -0.32 28.72 11.23
N VAL A 32 0.08 29.88 11.78
CA VAL A 32 -0.75 31.09 11.70
C VAL A 32 -0.83 31.59 10.26
N LEU A 33 0.32 31.71 9.57
CA LEU A 33 0.40 32.16 8.19
C LEU A 33 -0.43 31.29 7.25
N ALA A 34 -0.37 29.96 7.39
CA ALA A 34 -1.14 29.06 6.56
C ALA A 34 -2.66 29.26 6.76
N ARG A 35 -3.12 29.49 8.00
CA ARG A 35 -4.55 29.80 8.25
C ARG A 35 -4.95 31.17 7.68
N GLU A 36 -4.05 32.14 7.72
CA GLU A 36 -4.26 33.48 7.15
C GLU A 36 -4.25 33.49 5.62
N ALA A 37 -3.48 32.61 4.98
CA ALA A 37 -3.39 32.48 3.52
C ALA A 37 -4.78 32.33 2.88
N ALA A 38 -5.65 31.48 3.44
CA ALA A 38 -7.01 31.28 2.94
C ALA A 38 -7.96 32.49 3.07
N SER A 39 -7.52 33.56 3.75
CA SER A 39 -8.24 34.85 3.78
C SER A 39 -7.73 35.84 2.73
N HIS A 40 -6.62 35.55 2.06
CA HIS A 40 -6.08 36.40 1.01
C HIS A 40 -6.91 36.25 -0.28
N PRO A 41 -7.35 37.35 -0.92
CA PRO A 41 -8.15 37.28 -2.15
C PRO A 41 -7.46 36.57 -3.32
N GLY A 42 -6.13 36.60 -3.33
CA GLY A 42 -5.30 35.95 -4.34
C GLY A 42 -4.96 34.48 -4.07
N PHE A 43 -5.33 33.92 -2.91
CA PHE A 43 -5.00 32.53 -2.59
C PHE A 43 -5.65 31.56 -3.58
N ASP A 44 -4.83 30.77 -4.27
CA ASP A 44 -5.27 29.81 -5.29
C ASP A 44 -4.78 28.37 -5.03
N GLU A 45 -5.00 27.49 -6.01
CA GLU A 45 -4.66 26.06 -5.93
C GLU A 45 -3.14 25.84 -5.81
N GLU A 46 -2.33 26.62 -6.52
CA GLU A 46 -0.87 26.51 -6.50
C GLU A 46 -0.34 26.96 -5.13
N ASP A 47 -0.86 28.06 -4.59
CA ASP A 47 -0.54 28.50 -3.23
C ASP A 47 -0.96 27.46 -2.18
N ALA A 48 -2.13 26.83 -2.35
CA ALA A 48 -2.60 25.80 -1.42
C ALA A 48 -1.68 24.56 -1.42
N PHE A 49 -1.21 24.14 -2.59
CA PHE A 49 -0.23 23.08 -2.70
C PHE A 49 1.11 23.48 -2.05
N GLU A 50 1.64 24.66 -2.37
CA GLU A 50 2.96 25.12 -1.89
C GLU A 50 2.96 25.33 -0.37
N VAL A 51 1.99 26.08 0.15
CA VAL A 51 1.87 26.35 1.59
C VAL A 51 1.57 25.06 2.35
N GLY A 52 0.71 24.20 1.81
CA GLY A 52 0.33 22.94 2.45
C GLY A 52 1.51 21.97 2.55
N SER A 53 2.23 21.75 1.44
CA SER A 53 3.37 20.82 1.41
C SER A 53 4.50 21.26 2.32
N ARG A 54 4.85 22.56 2.30
CA ARG A 54 5.90 23.10 3.17
C ARG A 54 5.52 23.07 4.65
N LEU A 55 4.23 23.22 4.95
CA LEU A 55 3.74 23.13 6.32
C LEU A 55 3.75 21.69 6.82
N GLU A 56 3.28 20.76 6.00
CA GLU A 56 3.35 19.33 6.27
C GLU A 56 4.79 18.92 6.64
N GLU A 57 5.78 19.26 5.81
CA GLU A 57 7.19 18.96 6.06
C GLU A 57 7.65 19.58 7.40
N SER A 58 7.37 20.87 7.63
CA SER A 58 7.76 21.56 8.86
C SER A 58 7.11 20.95 10.11
N LEU A 59 5.89 20.42 10.00
CA LEU A 59 5.16 19.77 11.10
C LEU A 59 5.64 18.34 11.34
N GLU A 60 6.01 17.61 10.28
CA GLU A 60 6.60 16.28 10.35
C GLU A 60 7.92 16.31 11.11
N GLU A 61 8.82 17.24 10.79
CA GLU A 61 10.13 17.39 11.43
C GLU A 61 10.06 17.55 12.95
N VAL A 62 8.99 18.17 13.46
CA VAL A 62 8.78 18.41 14.89
C VAL A 62 7.73 17.50 15.52
N GLY A 63 7.20 16.51 14.78
CA GLY A 63 6.20 15.55 15.27
C GLY A 63 4.83 16.16 15.60
N ARG A 64 4.45 17.28 14.96
CA ARG A 64 3.20 18.02 15.19
C ARG A 64 2.22 17.94 14.01
N PHE A 65 2.35 16.93 13.14
CA PHE A 65 1.51 16.75 11.95
C PHE A 65 -0.01 16.85 12.21
N ALA A 66 -0.47 16.42 13.39
CA ALA A 66 -1.86 16.55 13.83
C ALA A 66 -2.44 17.97 13.68
N GLU A 67 -1.62 19.00 13.86
CA GLU A 67 -2.06 20.40 13.81
C GLU A 67 -2.45 20.87 12.40
N PHE A 68 -2.02 20.13 11.37
CA PHE A 68 -2.36 20.40 9.98
C PHE A 68 -3.87 20.29 9.71
N GLU A 69 -4.57 19.41 10.44
CA GLU A 69 -6.03 19.27 10.33
C GLU A 69 -6.75 20.62 10.52
N SER A 70 -6.33 21.40 11.51
CA SER A 70 -6.93 22.71 11.80
C SER A 70 -6.73 23.72 10.66
N VAL A 71 -5.65 23.60 9.89
CA VAL A 71 -5.37 24.45 8.73
C VAL A 71 -6.31 24.09 7.59
N LEU A 72 -6.42 22.80 7.28
CA LEU A 72 -7.33 22.33 6.23
C LEU A 72 -8.80 22.66 6.55
N ASP A 73 -9.18 22.65 7.84
CA ASP A 73 -10.52 23.09 8.26
C ASP A 73 -10.75 24.59 8.03
N VAL A 74 -9.75 25.43 8.31
CA VAL A 74 -9.82 26.87 8.02
C VAL A 74 -9.90 27.11 6.51
N TRP A 75 -9.11 26.40 5.71
CA TRP A 75 -9.14 26.50 4.25
C TRP A 75 -10.51 26.11 3.70
N LYS A 76 -11.09 25.01 4.18
CA LYS A 76 -12.45 24.61 3.81
C LYS A 76 -13.50 25.67 4.14
N GLN A 77 -13.34 26.39 5.25
CA GLN A 77 -14.28 27.44 5.66
C GLN A 77 -14.11 28.74 4.86
N ARG A 78 -12.87 29.15 4.61
CA ARG A 78 -12.54 30.49 4.09
C ARG A 78 -12.29 30.52 2.58
N ALA A 79 -11.74 29.43 2.03
CA ALA A 79 -11.46 29.25 0.61
C ALA A 79 -11.95 27.87 0.12
N PRO A 80 -13.27 27.55 0.23
CA PRO A 80 -13.79 26.22 -0.08
C PRO A 80 -13.52 25.78 -1.53
N ARG A 81 -13.50 26.73 -2.48
CA ARG A 81 -13.21 26.43 -3.89
C ARG A 81 -11.79 25.92 -4.08
N VAL A 82 -10.82 26.58 -3.46
CA VAL A 82 -9.39 26.20 -3.50
C VAL A 82 -9.18 24.88 -2.78
N HIS A 83 -9.70 24.74 -1.56
CA HIS A 83 -9.65 23.50 -0.78
C HIS A 83 -10.20 22.31 -1.56
N ASP A 84 -11.33 22.48 -2.26
CA ASP A 84 -11.94 21.41 -3.03
C ASP A 84 -11.29 21.18 -4.40
N ALA A 85 -10.58 22.16 -4.95
CA ALA A 85 -9.90 22.01 -6.23
C ALA A 85 -8.54 21.32 -6.09
N GLU A 86 -7.76 21.68 -5.06
CA GLU A 86 -6.42 21.13 -4.83
C GLU A 86 -6.45 19.61 -4.52
N PRO A 87 -5.83 18.75 -5.37
CA PRO A 87 -5.82 17.30 -5.17
C PRO A 87 -5.13 16.85 -3.87
N ALA A 88 -4.00 17.48 -3.49
CA ALA A 88 -3.19 17.08 -2.33
C ALA A 88 -3.96 17.20 -1.01
N VAL A 89 -4.89 18.16 -0.90
CA VAL A 89 -5.76 18.32 0.28
C VAL A 89 -6.49 17.03 0.64
N ARG A 90 -6.94 16.26 -0.36
CA ARG A 90 -7.64 15.00 -0.10
C ARG A 90 -6.71 13.92 0.40
N THR A 91 -5.48 13.87 -0.13
CA THR A 91 -4.43 12.97 0.36
C THR A 91 -4.14 13.25 1.83
N TRP A 92 -3.84 14.51 2.17
CA TRP A 92 -3.56 14.91 3.55
C TRP A 92 -4.71 14.59 4.49
N ARG A 93 -5.97 14.75 4.06
CA ARG A 93 -7.14 14.36 4.87
C ARG A 93 -7.18 12.87 5.18
N VAL A 94 -6.82 12.01 4.23
CA VAL A 94 -6.75 10.56 4.47
C VAL A 94 -5.59 10.23 5.41
N GLU A 95 -4.41 10.82 5.18
CA GLU A 95 -3.22 10.58 6.00
C GLU A 95 -3.40 11.06 7.45
N LEU A 96 -4.00 12.24 7.65
CA LEU A 96 -4.42 12.73 8.97
C LEU A 96 -5.39 11.74 9.64
N ALA A 97 -6.43 11.29 8.93
CA ALA A 97 -7.40 10.35 9.50
C ALA A 97 -6.77 9.00 9.86
N LEU A 98 -5.74 8.57 9.13
CA LEU A 98 -5.00 7.33 9.40
C LEU A 98 -4.10 7.43 10.62
N ARG A 99 -3.46 8.59 10.81
CA ARG A 99 -2.53 8.86 11.92
C ARG A 99 -3.25 9.24 13.22
N LEU A 100 -4.40 9.91 13.13
CA LEU A 100 -5.11 10.43 14.30
C LEU A 100 -6.15 9.42 14.83
N PRO A 101 -6.23 9.24 16.17
CA PRO A 101 -7.31 8.47 16.78
C PRO A 101 -8.68 9.06 16.45
N GLY A 102 -9.63 8.21 16.04
CA GLY A 102 -11.01 8.62 15.78
C GLY A 102 -11.24 9.34 14.44
N GLY A 103 -10.22 9.50 13.60
CA GLY A 103 -10.36 10.07 12.26
C GLY A 103 -11.29 9.25 11.35
N ASP A 104 -12.09 9.93 10.53
CA ASP A 104 -12.99 9.30 9.55
C ASP A 104 -12.23 8.86 8.29
N VAL A 105 -11.44 7.79 8.42
CA VAL A 105 -10.66 7.23 7.31
C VAL A 105 -11.56 6.79 6.16
N LYS A 106 -12.72 6.19 6.48
CA LYS A 106 -13.66 5.74 5.46
C LYS A 106 -14.17 6.90 4.61
N GLY A 107 -14.68 7.94 5.25
CA GLY A 107 -15.20 9.12 4.57
C GLY A 107 -14.12 9.84 3.76
N ALA A 108 -12.92 9.98 4.33
CA ALA A 108 -11.79 10.59 3.64
C ALA A 108 -11.39 9.79 2.39
N LEU A 109 -11.21 8.47 2.49
CA LEU A 109 -10.77 7.63 1.37
C LEU A 109 -11.83 7.51 0.27
N VAL A 110 -13.12 7.42 0.64
CA VAL A 110 -14.23 7.48 -0.33
C VAL A 110 -14.29 8.84 -1.03
N SER A 111 -14.07 9.94 -0.30
CA SER A 111 -14.03 11.29 -0.88
C SER A 111 -12.90 11.44 -1.89
N LEU A 112 -11.70 10.93 -1.56
CA LEU A 112 -10.55 10.87 -2.46
C LEU A 112 -10.90 10.08 -3.73
N ALA A 113 -11.32 8.82 -3.58
CA ALA A 113 -11.70 7.94 -4.69
C ALA A 113 -12.75 8.55 -5.62
N ARG A 114 -13.73 9.27 -5.05
CA ARG A 114 -14.79 9.94 -5.82
C ARG A 114 -14.30 11.14 -6.62
N ARG A 115 -13.19 11.79 -6.25
CA ARG A 115 -12.84 13.10 -6.81
C ARG A 115 -11.59 13.08 -7.68
N THR A 116 -10.56 12.33 -7.29
CA THR A 116 -9.31 12.31 -8.04
C THR A 116 -9.34 11.27 -9.16
N GLY A 117 -9.94 10.10 -8.91
CA GLY A 117 -9.87 8.97 -9.83
C GLY A 117 -8.47 8.34 -9.94
N ASP A 118 -7.47 8.86 -9.21
CA ASP A 118 -6.10 8.35 -9.18
C ASP A 118 -6.06 7.00 -8.45
N CYS A 119 -6.00 5.93 -9.24
CA CYS A 119 -5.99 4.57 -8.72
C CYS A 119 -4.73 4.22 -7.94
N ALA A 120 -3.58 4.80 -8.29
CA ALA A 120 -2.32 4.52 -7.60
C ALA A 120 -2.35 5.10 -6.18
N LEU A 121 -2.80 6.35 -6.06
CA LEU A 121 -2.94 7.02 -4.78
C LEU A 121 -3.99 6.36 -3.88
N VAL A 122 -5.17 6.00 -4.42
CA VAL A 122 -6.19 5.27 -3.67
C VAL A 122 -5.67 3.91 -3.20
N THR A 123 -4.92 3.21 -4.06
CA THR A 123 -4.32 1.91 -3.71
C THR A 123 -3.32 2.07 -2.58
N ARG A 124 -2.36 3.00 -2.68
CA ARG A 124 -1.38 3.28 -1.61
C ARG A 124 -2.04 3.51 -0.25
N LEU A 125 -3.08 4.36 -0.19
CA LEU A 125 -3.76 4.67 1.07
C LEU A 125 -4.65 3.52 1.57
N ALA A 126 -5.20 2.72 0.66
CA ALA A 126 -5.89 1.49 1.02
C ALA A 126 -4.91 0.45 1.59
N GLU A 127 -3.68 0.36 1.08
CA GLU A 127 -2.63 -0.52 1.61
C GLU A 127 -2.25 -0.17 3.04
N TRP A 128 -2.17 1.13 3.34
CA TRP A 128 -1.99 1.59 4.72
C TRP A 128 -3.15 1.13 5.62
N CYS A 129 -4.40 1.28 5.15
CA CYS A 129 -5.56 0.76 5.87
C CYS A 129 -5.44 -0.75 6.13
N LEU A 130 -5.11 -1.53 5.10
CA LEU A 130 -4.95 -2.97 5.17
C LEU A 130 -3.84 -3.40 6.14
N TYR A 131 -2.70 -2.72 6.11
CA TYR A 131 -1.58 -2.95 7.03
C TYR A 131 -2.00 -2.83 8.50
N ARG A 132 -2.94 -1.92 8.78
CA ARG A 132 -3.51 -1.68 10.12
C ARG A 132 -4.77 -2.47 10.42
N GLY A 133 -5.20 -3.37 9.55
CA GLY A 133 -6.43 -4.15 9.74
C GLY A 133 -7.72 -3.35 9.56
N ARG A 134 -7.67 -2.16 8.95
CA ARG A 134 -8.80 -1.30 8.59
C ARG A 134 -9.41 -1.72 7.24
N VAL A 135 -9.81 -2.99 7.18
CA VAL A 135 -10.26 -3.65 5.95
C VAL A 135 -11.54 -3.03 5.38
N GLU A 136 -12.46 -2.56 6.23
CA GLU A 136 -13.74 -2.00 5.78
C GLU A 136 -13.56 -0.62 5.15
N GLU A 137 -12.63 0.17 5.69
CA GLU A 137 -12.23 1.47 5.16
C GLU A 137 -11.54 1.30 3.81
N ALA A 138 -10.55 0.40 3.72
CA ALA A 138 -9.90 0.03 2.46
C ALA A 138 -10.93 -0.43 1.41
N ARG A 139 -11.84 -1.33 1.80
CA ARG A 139 -12.91 -1.84 0.94
C ARG A 139 -13.77 -0.72 0.38
N ALA A 140 -14.18 0.22 1.22
CA ALA A 140 -15.04 1.32 0.79
C ALA A 140 -14.34 2.21 -0.25
N GLY A 141 -13.07 2.56 -0.02
CA GLY A 141 -12.27 3.34 -0.97
C GLY A 141 -12.08 2.62 -2.30
N LEU A 142 -11.66 1.35 -2.27
CA LEU A 142 -11.39 0.57 -3.47
C LEU A 142 -12.65 0.32 -4.31
N LEU A 143 -13.80 0.08 -3.67
CA LEU A 143 -15.08 -0.07 -4.37
C LEU A 143 -15.58 1.24 -4.99
N GLU A 144 -15.38 2.39 -4.31
CA GLU A 144 -15.77 3.69 -4.85
C GLU A 144 -14.95 4.07 -6.09
N ALA A 145 -13.64 3.75 -6.10
CA ALA A 145 -12.79 4.06 -7.25
C ALA A 145 -12.97 3.07 -8.43
N TRP A 146 -13.42 1.84 -8.19
CA TRP A 146 -13.49 0.78 -9.21
C TRP A 146 -14.20 1.16 -10.52
N PRO A 147 -15.38 1.82 -10.54
CA PRO A 147 -16.03 2.19 -11.79
C PRO A 147 -15.14 3.01 -12.73
N ARG A 148 -14.36 3.95 -12.17
CA ARG A 148 -13.41 4.76 -12.94
C ARG A 148 -12.21 3.94 -13.40
N VAL A 149 -11.61 3.15 -12.52
CA VAL A 149 -10.46 2.30 -12.87
C VAL A 149 -10.81 1.35 -14.02
N ARG A 150 -12.03 0.79 -13.99
CA ARG A 150 -12.53 -0.12 -15.03
C ARG A 150 -12.71 0.58 -16.38
N GLU A 151 -13.14 1.84 -16.37
CA GLU A 151 -13.49 2.61 -17.57
C GLU A 151 -12.31 3.44 -18.10
N ASP A 152 -11.20 3.51 -17.36
CA ASP A 152 -10.00 4.26 -17.75
C ASP A 152 -9.14 3.45 -18.73
N GLU A 153 -9.27 3.80 -20.01
CA GLU A 153 -8.50 3.24 -21.12
C GLU A 153 -7.02 3.65 -21.11
N SER A 154 -6.65 4.69 -20.36
CA SER A 154 -5.25 5.16 -20.25
C SER A 154 -4.41 4.31 -19.31
N LEU A 155 -5.05 3.62 -18.37
CA LEU A 155 -4.37 2.69 -17.46
C LEU A 155 -3.85 1.48 -18.23
N ALA A 156 -2.62 1.07 -17.92
CA ALA A 156 -2.07 -0.18 -18.42
C ALA A 156 -2.89 -1.36 -17.90
N ASP A 157 -3.02 -2.42 -18.70
CA ASP A 157 -3.82 -3.60 -18.35
C ASP A 157 -3.35 -4.24 -17.04
N TRP A 158 -2.04 -4.29 -16.80
CA TRP A 158 -1.47 -4.83 -15.57
C TRP A 158 -1.87 -4.01 -14.34
N THR A 159 -1.93 -2.68 -14.43
CA THR A 159 -2.37 -1.81 -13.35
C THR A 159 -3.83 -2.08 -12.97
N ARG A 160 -4.70 -2.30 -13.96
CA ARG A 160 -6.10 -2.70 -13.70
C ARG A 160 -6.19 -4.08 -13.04
N VAL A 161 -5.34 -5.01 -13.44
CA VAL A 161 -5.26 -6.36 -12.85
C VAL A 161 -4.80 -6.32 -11.40
N ASP A 162 -3.80 -5.50 -11.06
CA ASP A 162 -3.31 -5.35 -9.70
C ASP A 162 -4.37 -4.70 -8.80
N TYR A 163 -5.02 -3.65 -9.32
CA TYR A 163 -6.11 -2.99 -8.62
C TYR A 163 -7.28 -3.95 -8.32
N VAL A 164 -7.77 -4.69 -9.33
CA VAL A 164 -8.89 -5.61 -9.12
C VAL A 164 -8.52 -6.76 -8.19
N THR A 165 -7.28 -7.26 -8.29
CA THR A 165 -6.75 -8.28 -7.38
C THR A 165 -6.81 -7.79 -5.93
N ARG A 166 -6.32 -6.57 -5.67
CA ARG A 166 -6.35 -5.98 -4.33
C ARG A 166 -7.77 -5.76 -3.83
N ALA A 167 -8.64 -5.23 -4.67
CA ALA A 167 -10.03 -4.93 -4.31
C ALA A 167 -10.84 -6.20 -4.02
N VAL A 168 -10.66 -7.26 -4.82
CA VAL A 168 -11.29 -8.58 -4.62
C VAL A 168 -10.85 -9.21 -3.30
N LEU A 169 -9.53 -9.25 -3.03
CA LEU A 169 -9.00 -9.80 -1.78
C LEU A 169 -9.49 -9.00 -0.57
N THR A 170 -9.57 -7.68 -0.68
CA THR A 170 -10.12 -6.79 0.36
C THR A 170 -11.61 -7.05 0.63
N CYS A 171 -12.42 -7.26 -0.42
CA CYS A 171 -13.81 -7.66 -0.26
C CYS A 171 -13.96 -9.03 0.40
N MET A 172 -13.12 -10.00 0.03
CA MET A 172 -13.08 -11.31 0.67
C MET A 172 -12.72 -11.19 2.16
N ASP A 173 -11.70 -10.41 2.51
CA ASP A 173 -11.27 -10.20 3.91
C ASP A 173 -12.35 -9.52 4.75
N ALA A 174 -13.04 -8.53 4.18
CA ALA A 174 -14.18 -7.89 4.84
C ALA A 174 -15.31 -8.91 5.11
N GLY A 175 -15.63 -9.75 4.11
CA GLY A 175 -16.60 -10.82 4.23
C GLY A 175 -16.23 -11.83 5.32
N LEU A 176 -14.99 -12.34 5.28
CA LEU A 176 -14.47 -13.32 6.24
C LEU A 176 -14.40 -12.78 7.67
N ARG A 177 -14.07 -11.49 7.84
CA ARG A 177 -14.06 -10.85 9.15
C ARG A 177 -15.46 -10.82 9.78
N ARG A 178 -16.50 -10.62 8.98
CA ARG A 178 -17.90 -10.60 9.44
C ARG A 178 -18.47 -12.00 9.62
N ALA A 179 -18.15 -12.90 8.69
CA ALA A 179 -18.65 -14.27 8.62
C ALA A 179 -17.48 -15.23 8.33
N PRO A 180 -16.83 -15.81 9.36
CA PRO A 180 -15.73 -16.76 9.16
C PRO A 180 -16.11 -18.01 8.35
N ALA A 181 -17.41 -18.32 8.27
CA ALA A 181 -18.00 -19.40 7.50
C ALA A 181 -18.45 -19.00 6.08
N LEU A 182 -18.05 -17.82 5.58
CA LEU A 182 -18.39 -17.29 4.24
C LEU A 182 -18.33 -18.39 3.17
N SER A 183 -19.42 -18.59 2.44
CA SER A 183 -19.50 -19.53 1.32
C SER A 183 -19.03 -18.91 0.00
N GLU A 184 -18.79 -19.73 -1.02
CA GLU A 184 -18.48 -19.24 -2.36
C GLU A 184 -19.65 -18.44 -2.97
N GLU A 185 -20.89 -18.84 -2.71
CA GLU A 185 -22.09 -18.13 -3.18
C GLU A 185 -22.19 -16.73 -2.57
N GLU A 186 -21.98 -16.62 -1.25
CA GLU A 186 -21.96 -15.34 -0.54
C GLU A 186 -20.80 -14.46 -1.01
N LEU A 187 -19.63 -15.06 -1.24
CA LEU A 187 -18.48 -14.35 -1.82
C LEU A 187 -18.80 -13.84 -3.22
N GLY A 188 -19.49 -14.61 -4.06
CA GLY A 188 -19.95 -14.18 -5.38
C GLY A 188 -20.84 -12.93 -5.31
N VAL A 189 -21.73 -12.84 -4.31
CA VAL A 189 -22.54 -11.64 -4.06
C VAL A 189 -21.68 -10.44 -3.67
N LEU A 190 -20.67 -10.64 -2.81
CA LEU A 190 -19.76 -9.58 -2.41
C LEU A 190 -18.88 -9.06 -3.56
N LEU A 191 -18.56 -9.92 -4.52
CA LEU A 191 -17.69 -9.62 -5.66
C LEU A 191 -18.44 -9.23 -6.93
N ALA A 192 -19.79 -9.23 -6.91
CA ALA A 192 -20.63 -8.80 -8.03
C ALA A 192 -20.23 -7.45 -8.68
N PRO A 193 -19.72 -6.43 -7.94
CA PRO A 193 -19.25 -5.19 -8.57
C PRO A 193 -18.10 -5.36 -9.57
N PHE A 194 -17.30 -6.43 -9.46
CA PHE A 194 -16.16 -6.70 -10.34
C PHE A 194 -16.53 -7.57 -11.55
N ASP A 195 -17.66 -8.28 -11.51
CA ASP A 195 -18.19 -9.12 -12.60
C ASP A 195 -17.10 -10.00 -13.27
N ARG A 196 -16.83 -9.83 -14.57
CA ARG A 196 -15.85 -10.61 -15.33
C ARG A 196 -14.40 -10.34 -14.94
N ALA A 197 -14.14 -9.29 -14.16
CA ALA A 197 -12.81 -8.97 -13.67
C ALA A 197 -12.43 -9.78 -12.42
N VAL A 198 -13.37 -10.55 -11.84
CA VAL A 198 -13.07 -11.47 -10.73
C VAL A 198 -12.07 -12.53 -11.21
N PRO A 199 -10.89 -12.66 -10.58
CA PRO A 199 -9.91 -13.66 -10.97
C PRO A 199 -10.43 -15.09 -10.79
N HIS A 200 -10.06 -15.99 -11.71
CA HIS A 200 -10.52 -17.39 -11.70
C HIS A 200 -10.12 -18.18 -10.43
N TRP A 201 -9.06 -17.74 -9.74
CA TRP A 201 -8.51 -18.41 -8.56
C TRP A 201 -9.24 -18.05 -7.25
N VAL A 202 -10.24 -17.16 -7.28
CA VAL A 202 -10.90 -16.63 -6.07
C VAL A 202 -11.54 -17.71 -5.19
N GLY A 203 -12.13 -18.75 -5.80
CA GLY A 203 -12.70 -19.87 -5.05
C GLY A 203 -11.64 -20.63 -4.26
N GLU A 204 -10.52 -20.97 -4.91
CA GLU A 204 -9.37 -21.62 -4.26
C GLU A 204 -8.77 -20.73 -3.15
N ALA A 205 -8.66 -19.42 -3.41
CA ALA A 205 -8.17 -18.47 -2.41
C ALA A 205 -9.04 -18.44 -1.14
N LEU A 206 -10.37 -18.49 -1.27
CA LEU A 206 -11.28 -18.54 -0.11
C LEU A 206 -10.96 -19.74 0.80
N ALA A 207 -10.78 -20.91 0.20
CA ALA A 207 -10.49 -22.15 0.92
C ALA A 207 -9.10 -22.13 1.60
N LEU A 208 -8.07 -21.69 0.87
CA LEU A 208 -6.69 -21.65 1.37
C LEU A 208 -6.48 -20.60 2.46
N ARG A 209 -6.99 -19.37 2.26
CA ARG A 209 -6.78 -18.23 3.18
C ARG A 209 -7.55 -18.38 4.50
N THR A 210 -8.58 -19.22 4.51
CA THR A 210 -9.30 -19.61 5.74
C THR A 210 -8.68 -20.83 6.44
N GLY A 211 -7.77 -21.54 5.78
CA GLY A 211 -7.22 -22.81 6.27
C GLY A 211 -8.21 -23.97 6.24
N ARG A 212 -9.36 -23.82 5.56
CA ARG A 212 -10.34 -24.91 5.36
C ARG A 212 -9.76 -25.99 4.47
N GLU A 213 -8.95 -25.57 3.50
CA GLU A 213 -8.10 -26.45 2.72
C GLU A 213 -6.64 -26.16 3.02
N SER A 214 -5.82 -27.20 2.91
CA SER A 214 -4.37 -27.07 2.98
C SER A 214 -3.81 -27.08 1.57
N TRP A 215 -2.71 -26.36 1.36
CA TRP A 215 -1.99 -26.46 0.10
C TRP A 215 -1.56 -27.91 -0.12
N ARG A 216 -1.89 -28.44 -1.30
CA ARG A 216 -1.60 -29.83 -1.64
C ARG A 216 -0.11 -30.05 -1.61
N ARG A 217 0.37 -30.79 -0.61
CA ARG A 217 1.79 -31.08 -0.41
C ARG A 217 2.40 -31.72 -1.68
N ARG A 218 3.18 -30.92 -2.41
CA ARG A 218 4.03 -31.35 -3.53
C ARG A 218 5.48 -31.21 -3.12
N SER A 219 6.36 -32.07 -3.62
CA SER A 219 7.79 -31.79 -3.51
C SER A 219 8.16 -30.56 -4.35
N GLY A 220 9.20 -29.81 -3.96
CA GLY A 220 9.67 -28.68 -4.79
C GLY A 220 10.01 -29.09 -6.23
N HIS A 221 10.47 -30.34 -6.41
CA HIS A 221 10.72 -30.91 -7.73
C HIS A 221 9.44 -31.10 -8.55
N GLU A 222 8.35 -31.58 -7.95
CA GLU A 222 7.06 -31.74 -8.63
C GLU A 222 6.49 -30.39 -9.09
N VAL A 223 6.68 -29.32 -8.30
CA VAL A 223 6.24 -27.98 -8.69
C VAL A 223 7.00 -27.50 -9.93
N LEU A 224 8.33 -27.67 -9.98
CA LEU A 224 9.17 -27.28 -11.13
C LEU A 224 8.84 -28.01 -12.43
N LEU A 225 8.27 -29.21 -12.35
CA LEU A 225 7.90 -29.99 -13.53
C LEU A 225 6.54 -29.59 -14.11
N LEU A 226 5.82 -28.68 -13.45
CA LEU A 226 4.55 -28.18 -13.97
C LEU A 226 4.77 -27.30 -15.21
N PRO A 227 3.83 -27.32 -16.17
CA PRO A 227 3.76 -26.28 -17.19
C PRO A 227 3.69 -24.88 -16.54
N SER A 228 4.25 -23.86 -17.18
CA SER A 228 4.44 -22.52 -16.59
C SER A 228 3.17 -21.94 -15.96
N GLU A 229 2.02 -22.05 -16.62
CA GLU A 229 0.73 -21.59 -16.07
C GLU A 229 0.39 -22.29 -14.74
N ARG A 230 0.45 -23.63 -14.72
CA ARG A 230 0.20 -24.44 -13.52
C ARG A 230 1.25 -24.25 -12.43
N PHE A 231 2.47 -23.88 -12.81
CA PHE A 231 3.53 -23.52 -11.89
C PHE A 231 3.14 -22.24 -11.13
N PHE A 232 2.76 -21.19 -11.84
CA PHE A 232 2.34 -19.93 -11.23
C PHE A 232 1.07 -20.08 -10.39
N ASP A 233 0.11 -20.91 -10.81
CA ASP A 233 -1.05 -21.26 -9.99
C ASP A 233 -0.64 -21.92 -8.67
N ALA A 234 0.27 -22.91 -8.74
CA ALA A 234 0.74 -23.62 -7.55
C ALA A 234 1.49 -22.70 -6.58
N GLN A 235 2.27 -21.76 -7.10
CA GLN A 235 3.01 -20.77 -6.32
C GLN A 235 2.08 -19.74 -5.68
N ARG A 236 1.08 -19.23 -6.42
CA ARG A 236 0.02 -18.38 -5.90
C ARG A 236 -0.77 -19.07 -4.78
N ALA A 237 -1.19 -20.31 -4.99
CA ALA A 237 -1.86 -21.11 -3.98
C ALA A 237 -0.99 -21.31 -2.72
N LEU A 238 0.32 -21.50 -2.89
CA LEU A 238 1.25 -21.63 -1.77
C LEU A 238 1.32 -20.34 -0.95
N VAL A 239 1.44 -19.18 -1.59
CA VAL A 239 1.45 -17.87 -0.91
C VAL A 239 0.12 -17.62 -0.18
N MET A 240 -1.03 -17.91 -0.81
CA MET A 240 -2.34 -17.75 -0.17
C MET A 240 -2.53 -18.70 1.03
N SER A 241 -1.98 -19.90 0.97
CA SER A 241 -2.01 -20.87 2.08
C SER A 241 -1.13 -20.48 3.27
N PHE A 242 -0.22 -19.54 3.10
CA PHE A 242 0.63 -19.00 4.16
C PHE A 242 -0.06 -17.90 4.96
N GLU A 243 -1.04 -17.19 4.39
CA GLU A 243 -1.75 -16.14 5.12
C GLU A 243 -2.38 -16.57 6.46
N PRO A 244 -2.97 -17.78 6.60
CA PRO A 244 -3.39 -18.30 7.91
C PRO A 244 -2.27 -18.37 8.94
N GLU A 245 -1.04 -18.69 8.55
CA GLU A 245 0.11 -18.77 9.46
C GLU A 245 0.43 -17.38 10.03
N LEU A 246 0.48 -16.35 9.17
CA LEU A 246 0.68 -14.97 9.60
C LEU A 246 -0.44 -14.50 10.54
N ARG A 247 -1.68 -14.84 10.21
CA ARG A 247 -2.83 -14.40 11.00
C ARG A 247 -2.93 -15.12 12.35
N LEU A 248 -2.72 -16.43 12.38
CA LEU A 248 -2.94 -17.26 13.57
C LEU A 248 -1.72 -17.36 14.48
N ARG A 249 -0.50 -17.39 13.91
CA ARG A 249 0.73 -17.49 14.71
C ARG A 249 1.42 -16.15 14.94
N GLN A 250 1.44 -15.28 13.93
CA GLN A 250 2.05 -13.94 14.05
C GLN A 250 1.04 -12.87 14.49
N GLY A 251 -0.25 -13.23 14.65
CA GLY A 251 -1.29 -12.31 15.10
C GLY A 251 -1.62 -11.18 14.12
N TRP A 252 -1.24 -11.31 12.85
CA TRP A 252 -1.49 -10.27 11.86
C TRP A 252 -2.99 -10.09 11.63
N PRO A 253 -3.49 -8.85 11.48
CA PRO A 253 -4.89 -8.64 11.16
C PRO A 253 -5.22 -9.09 9.74
N TRP A 254 -6.50 -9.35 9.49
CA TRP A 254 -7.05 -9.42 8.13
C TRP A 254 -6.66 -8.16 7.34
N GLY A 255 -6.45 -8.27 6.03
CA GLY A 255 -5.94 -7.19 5.19
C GLY A 255 -4.42 -7.11 5.16
N ARG A 256 -3.73 -7.22 6.30
CA ARG A 256 -2.25 -7.16 6.29
C ARG A 256 -1.64 -8.37 5.60
N THR A 257 -2.22 -9.56 5.82
CA THR A 257 -1.69 -10.80 5.24
C THR A 257 -1.73 -10.81 3.72
N GLN A 258 -2.77 -10.24 3.09
CA GLN A 258 -2.82 -10.15 1.63
C GLN A 258 -1.78 -9.18 1.04
N LEU A 259 -1.22 -8.24 1.81
CA LEU A 259 -0.21 -7.31 1.29
C LEU A 259 1.06 -8.02 0.84
N ILE A 260 1.34 -9.23 1.34
CA ILE A 260 2.46 -10.03 0.84
C ILE A 260 2.22 -10.51 -0.60
N PHE A 261 0.98 -10.45 -1.08
CA PHE A 261 0.60 -10.71 -2.46
C PHE A 261 0.31 -9.37 -3.15
N PRO A 262 0.95 -9.02 -4.29
CA PRO A 262 1.73 -9.85 -5.22
C PRO A 262 3.25 -9.87 -4.97
N GLU A 263 3.74 -9.08 -4.01
CA GLU A 263 5.17 -8.79 -3.88
C GLU A 263 6.03 -10.02 -3.58
N LEU A 264 5.63 -10.86 -2.62
CA LEU A 264 6.29 -12.12 -2.34
C LEU A 264 6.24 -13.04 -3.57
N PHE A 265 5.14 -13.03 -4.32
CA PHE A 265 5.02 -13.82 -5.54
C PHE A 265 6.02 -13.37 -6.62
N HIS A 266 6.26 -12.07 -6.78
CA HIS A 266 7.28 -11.53 -7.69
C HIS A 266 8.71 -11.86 -7.28
N LEU A 267 8.99 -11.93 -5.98
CA LEU A 267 10.31 -12.29 -5.45
C LEU A 267 10.63 -13.78 -5.57
N LEU A 268 9.63 -14.63 -5.77
CA LEU A 268 9.86 -16.06 -5.89
C LEU A 268 10.38 -16.42 -7.29
N PRO A 269 11.32 -17.39 -7.41
CA PRO A 269 11.90 -17.74 -8.70
C PRO A 269 10.85 -18.25 -9.69
N GLY A 270 11.01 -17.88 -10.96
CA GLY A 270 10.23 -18.45 -12.06
C GLY A 270 10.60 -19.91 -12.38
N PRO A 271 9.82 -20.60 -13.24
CA PRO A 271 10.04 -22.01 -13.59
C PRO A 271 11.32 -22.22 -14.43
N HIS A 272 11.86 -21.15 -15.02
CA HIS A 272 13.10 -21.13 -15.78
C HIS A 272 13.99 -20.07 -15.14
N GLY A 273 15.06 -20.47 -14.46
CA GLY A 273 16.00 -19.51 -13.87
C GLY A 273 16.57 -18.56 -14.92
N ASP A 274 17.02 -17.38 -14.48
CA ASP A 274 17.66 -16.38 -15.34
C ASP A 274 18.89 -16.98 -16.04
N GLY A 275 18.76 -17.34 -17.32
CA GLY A 275 19.89 -17.79 -18.12
C GLY A 275 19.67 -18.97 -19.06
N GLY A 276 18.48 -19.51 -19.22
CA GLY A 276 18.13 -20.39 -20.36
C GLY A 276 18.92 -21.70 -20.51
N ARG A 277 19.87 -22.04 -19.64
CA ARG A 277 20.56 -23.35 -19.58
C ARG A 277 20.95 -23.71 -18.15
N ASP A 278 20.32 -24.78 -17.65
CA ASP A 278 20.84 -25.76 -16.68
C ASP A 278 21.31 -25.35 -15.27
N LEU A 279 21.03 -24.13 -14.79
CA LEU A 279 21.04 -23.86 -13.35
C LEU A 279 19.61 -23.73 -12.83
N ARG A 280 18.97 -24.88 -12.60
CA ARG A 280 17.67 -24.90 -11.89
C ARG A 280 17.91 -24.34 -10.49
N PRO A 281 17.19 -23.29 -10.05
CA PRO A 281 17.33 -22.78 -8.69
C PRO A 281 17.10 -23.94 -7.71
N GLN A 282 18.04 -24.12 -6.78
CA GLN A 282 18.03 -25.25 -5.84
C GLN A 282 16.80 -25.22 -4.90
N HIS A 283 16.03 -24.13 -4.90
CA HIS A 283 14.84 -23.94 -4.08
C HIS A 283 13.94 -22.87 -4.71
N VAL A 284 12.85 -23.28 -5.38
CA VAL A 284 11.80 -22.39 -5.95
C VAL A 284 10.92 -21.69 -4.92
N LEU A 285 11.20 -21.96 -3.64
CA LEU A 285 10.32 -21.64 -2.54
C LEU A 285 10.87 -20.49 -1.70
N LEU A 286 12.14 -20.12 -1.91
CA LEU A 286 12.72 -18.93 -1.29
C LEU A 286 13.15 -17.97 -2.40
N PRO A 287 13.04 -16.65 -2.18
CA PRO A 287 13.64 -15.67 -3.08
C PRO A 287 15.14 -15.95 -3.29
N LEU A 288 15.64 -15.72 -4.50
CA LEU A 288 17.08 -15.73 -4.71
C LEU A 288 17.70 -14.57 -3.94
N LEU A 289 18.84 -14.79 -3.28
CA LEU A 289 19.50 -13.72 -2.51
C LEU A 289 19.90 -12.53 -3.40
N GLY A 290 20.27 -12.79 -4.66
CA GLY A 290 20.58 -11.73 -5.63
C GLY A 290 19.34 -10.89 -5.98
N ASP A 291 18.19 -11.53 -6.20
CA ASP A 291 16.93 -10.83 -6.47
C ASP A 291 16.48 -10.05 -5.25
N LEU A 292 16.64 -10.62 -4.05
CA LEU A 292 16.37 -9.93 -2.79
C LEU A 292 17.28 -8.71 -2.60
N GLU A 293 18.56 -8.83 -2.93
CA GLU A 293 19.52 -7.72 -2.87
C GLU A 293 19.18 -6.61 -3.86
N GLN A 294 18.79 -6.98 -5.09
CA GLN A 294 18.29 -6.03 -6.08
C GLN A 294 17.00 -5.37 -5.63
N TRP A 295 16.06 -6.13 -5.07
CA TRP A 295 14.82 -5.62 -4.51
C TRP A 295 15.07 -4.66 -3.35
N VAL A 296 16.03 -4.94 -2.47
CA VAL A 296 16.39 -4.02 -1.39
C VAL A 296 17.03 -2.74 -1.95
N ARG A 297 17.95 -2.82 -2.91
CA ARG A 297 18.71 -1.68 -3.44
C ARG A 297 17.99 -0.83 -4.47
N GLY A 298 17.20 -1.44 -5.35
CA GLY A 298 16.66 -0.84 -6.57
C GLY A 298 15.28 -0.20 -6.43
N GLN A 299 14.70 -0.23 -5.23
CA GLN A 299 13.28 0.07 -5.02
C GLN A 299 13.07 1.32 -4.16
N GLY A 300 14.04 2.24 -4.05
CA GLY A 300 13.85 3.45 -3.23
C GLY A 300 12.59 4.25 -3.61
N GLU A 301 12.35 4.44 -4.91
CA GLU A 301 11.19 5.17 -5.44
C GLU A 301 9.89 4.34 -5.38
N GLU A 302 9.93 3.09 -5.84
CA GLU A 302 8.76 2.17 -5.78
C GLU A 302 8.32 1.91 -4.33
N ARG A 303 9.26 1.81 -3.39
CA ARG A 303 8.96 1.62 -1.96
C ARG A 303 8.38 2.86 -1.30
N ALA A 304 8.72 4.06 -1.78
CA ALA A 304 8.04 5.28 -1.34
C ALA A 304 6.56 5.29 -1.77
N LEU A 305 6.23 4.64 -2.90
CA LEU A 305 4.85 4.52 -3.37
C LEU A 305 4.06 3.43 -2.64
N HIS A 306 4.68 2.30 -2.27
CA HIS A 306 4.00 1.16 -1.65
C HIS A 306 4.64 0.67 -0.33
N PRO A 307 4.96 1.55 0.64
CA PRO A 307 5.79 1.19 1.80
C PRO A 307 5.16 0.07 2.64
N HIS A 308 3.84 0.07 2.81
CA HIS A 308 3.14 -0.95 3.58
C HIS A 308 3.22 -2.35 2.97
N VAL A 309 3.25 -2.46 1.64
CA VAL A 309 3.44 -3.74 0.93
C VAL A 309 4.84 -4.26 1.17
N HIS A 310 5.87 -3.44 0.92
CA HIS A 310 7.26 -3.87 1.10
C HIS A 310 7.56 -4.20 2.56
N ALA A 311 7.00 -3.45 3.52
CA ALA A 311 7.16 -3.74 4.94
C ALA A 311 6.49 -5.08 5.30
N ALA A 312 5.27 -5.33 4.83
CA ALA A 312 4.60 -6.62 5.04
C ALA A 312 5.42 -7.78 4.43
N THR A 313 5.92 -7.62 3.22
CA THR A 313 6.74 -8.64 2.56
C THR A 313 8.03 -8.90 3.34
N ALA A 314 8.80 -7.86 3.67
CA ALA A 314 10.05 -8.00 4.42
C ALA A 314 9.86 -8.71 5.77
N LEU A 315 8.83 -8.31 6.53
CA LEU A 315 8.52 -8.88 7.85
C LEU A 315 8.00 -10.33 7.76
N SER A 316 7.46 -10.73 6.59
CA SER A 316 6.93 -12.07 6.35
C SER A 316 7.99 -13.09 5.92
N LEU A 317 9.18 -12.66 5.46
CA LEU A 317 10.19 -13.58 4.89
C LEU A 317 10.71 -14.62 5.89
N ARG A 318 10.83 -14.26 7.18
CA ARG A 318 11.17 -15.22 8.23
C ARG A 318 10.05 -16.24 8.48
N PRO A 319 8.81 -15.81 8.80
CA PRO A 319 7.71 -16.76 8.95
C PRO A 319 7.45 -17.60 7.70
N TRP A 320 7.73 -17.07 6.49
CA TRP A 320 7.62 -17.81 5.23
C TRP A 320 8.56 -19.02 5.19
N GLY A 321 9.84 -18.83 5.52
CA GLY A 321 10.79 -19.94 5.61
C GLY A 321 10.41 -20.98 6.67
N GLU A 322 9.92 -20.53 7.83
CA GLU A 322 9.41 -21.40 8.89
C GLU A 322 8.17 -22.20 8.46
N TYR A 323 7.25 -21.57 7.72
CA TYR A 323 6.09 -22.20 7.12
C TYR A 323 6.50 -23.31 6.13
N LEU A 324 7.43 -23.02 5.21
CA LEU A 324 7.95 -23.98 4.26
C LEU A 324 8.65 -25.18 4.93
N ARG A 325 9.34 -24.94 6.05
CA ARG A 325 9.90 -26.01 6.89
C ARG A 325 8.81 -26.84 7.54
N GLY A 326 7.75 -26.22 8.04
CA GLY A 326 6.57 -26.92 8.58
C GLY A 326 5.92 -27.84 7.55
N LEU A 327 5.90 -27.42 6.28
CA LEU A 327 5.46 -28.26 5.15
C LEU A 327 6.48 -29.32 4.72
N GLY A 328 7.69 -29.31 5.28
CA GLY A 328 8.81 -30.17 4.90
C GLY A 328 9.33 -29.93 3.50
N LEU A 329 9.12 -28.73 2.95
CA LEU A 329 9.62 -28.32 1.64
C LEU A 329 11.01 -27.70 1.70
N LEU A 330 11.45 -27.33 2.90
CA LEU A 330 12.74 -26.71 3.17
C LEU A 330 13.43 -27.42 4.34
N GLY A 331 14.68 -27.82 4.14
CA GLY A 331 15.51 -28.40 5.19
C GLY A 331 15.98 -27.35 6.19
N ALA A 332 16.30 -27.77 7.43
CA ALA A 332 16.75 -26.85 8.48
C ALA A 332 18.05 -26.11 8.12
N GLU A 333 19.04 -26.84 7.59
CA GLU A 333 20.33 -26.24 7.20
C GLU A 333 20.19 -25.25 6.04
N ALA A 334 19.40 -25.62 5.01
CA ALA A 334 19.12 -24.75 3.87
C ALA A 334 18.41 -23.46 4.30
N TRP A 335 17.45 -23.57 5.23
CA TRP A 335 16.79 -22.41 5.82
C TRP A 335 17.76 -21.51 6.57
N THR A 336 18.55 -22.07 7.49
CA THR A 336 19.49 -21.28 8.30
C THR A 336 20.51 -20.57 7.43
N GLY A 337 21.06 -21.25 6.43
CA GLY A 337 22.00 -20.66 5.48
C GLY A 337 21.38 -19.53 4.66
N TRP A 338 20.16 -19.73 4.15
CA TRP A 338 19.46 -18.68 3.41
C TRP A 338 19.10 -17.48 4.29
N TRP A 339 18.55 -17.72 5.49
CA TRP A 339 18.11 -16.65 6.39
C TRP A 339 19.27 -15.77 6.84
N GLN A 340 20.45 -16.35 7.07
CA GLN A 340 21.64 -15.58 7.39
C GLN A 340 21.99 -14.59 6.26
N GLY A 341 22.03 -15.06 5.01
CA GLY A 341 22.27 -14.18 3.86
C GLY A 341 21.17 -13.15 3.64
N ALA A 342 19.91 -13.55 3.79
CA ALA A 342 18.78 -12.64 3.66
C ALA A 342 18.79 -11.55 4.74
N TRP A 343 19.15 -11.89 5.98
CA TRP A 343 19.23 -10.95 7.09
C TRP A 343 20.26 -9.84 6.83
N ASP A 344 21.44 -10.20 6.33
CA ASP A 344 22.48 -9.22 5.99
C ASP A 344 21.97 -8.18 4.98
N VAL A 345 21.19 -8.63 3.98
CA VAL A 345 20.56 -7.77 2.97
C VAL A 345 19.43 -6.92 3.57
N LEU A 346 18.52 -7.54 4.33
CA LEU A 346 17.31 -6.89 4.86
C LEU A 346 17.63 -5.89 5.98
N SER A 347 18.75 -6.04 6.68
CA SER A 347 19.16 -5.14 7.78
C SER A 347 19.33 -3.67 7.35
N ALA A 348 19.49 -3.41 6.06
CA ALA A 348 19.58 -2.08 5.47
C ALA A 348 18.21 -1.43 5.14
N LEU A 349 17.10 -2.18 5.24
CA LEU A 349 15.77 -1.67 4.93
C LEU A 349 15.22 -0.59 5.87
N PRO A 350 15.46 -0.61 7.19
CA PRO A 350 14.79 0.34 8.09
C PRO A 350 15.02 1.81 7.71
N GLU A 351 16.24 2.17 7.31
CA GLU A 351 16.55 3.55 6.86
C GLU A 351 15.78 3.94 5.59
N GLN A 352 15.42 2.98 4.75
CA GLN A 352 14.68 3.21 3.51
C GLN A 352 13.17 3.40 3.77
N PHE A 353 12.67 3.00 4.94
CA PHE A 353 11.29 3.25 5.34
C PHE A 353 11.11 4.59 6.07
N ALA A 354 12.19 5.27 6.46
CA ALA A 354 12.12 6.55 7.17
C ALA A 354 11.30 7.62 6.41
N THR A 355 11.23 7.51 5.08
CA THR A 355 10.47 8.42 4.20
C THR A 355 9.02 7.98 3.96
N ALA A 356 8.55 6.89 4.56
CA ALA A 356 7.23 6.32 4.29
C ALA A 356 6.05 7.15 4.84
N GLY A 357 6.30 8.20 5.63
CA GLY A 357 5.23 8.99 6.26
C GLY A 357 4.35 8.18 7.22
N ASP A 358 4.85 7.08 7.77
CA ASP A 358 4.16 6.30 8.79
C ASP A 358 5.13 5.94 9.94
N PRO A 359 5.22 6.77 10.99
CA PRO A 359 6.16 6.56 12.08
C PRO A 359 6.02 5.21 12.77
N VAL A 360 4.81 4.64 12.83
CA VAL A 360 4.61 3.35 13.50
C VAL A 360 5.02 2.18 12.60
N LEU A 361 4.87 2.30 11.27
CA LEU A 361 5.48 1.34 10.35
C LEU A 361 7.01 1.37 10.48
N VAL A 362 7.59 2.58 10.51
CA VAL A 362 9.04 2.79 10.68
C VAL A 362 9.52 2.14 11.97
N GLU A 363 8.85 2.42 13.09
CA GLU A 363 9.18 1.82 14.38
C GLU A 363 9.09 0.29 14.36
N GLU A 364 8.03 -0.27 13.75
CA GLU A 364 7.84 -1.72 13.65
C GLU A 364 8.97 -2.39 12.86
N VAL A 365 9.33 -1.83 11.69
CA VAL A 365 10.42 -2.34 10.85
C VAL A 365 11.76 -2.22 11.58
N HIS A 366 12.04 -1.08 12.23
CA HIS A 366 13.25 -0.89 13.03
C HIS A 366 13.34 -1.92 14.16
N ARG A 367 12.25 -2.11 14.92
CA ARG A 367 12.19 -3.08 16.02
C ARG A 367 12.53 -4.48 15.52
N PHE A 368 11.88 -4.92 14.45
CA PHE A 368 12.12 -6.25 13.88
C PHE A 368 13.58 -6.45 13.46
N PHE A 369 14.14 -5.54 12.65
CA PHE A 369 15.47 -5.72 12.05
C PHE A 369 16.64 -5.36 12.97
N ARG A 370 16.44 -4.54 14.01
CA ARG A 370 17.50 -4.21 14.99
C ARG A 370 17.50 -5.12 16.22
N GLU A 371 16.36 -5.66 16.62
CA GLU A 371 16.23 -6.51 17.83
C GLU A 371 16.31 -8.02 17.53
N GLY A 372 16.66 -8.42 16.30
CA GLY A 372 16.93 -9.82 15.95
C GLY A 372 15.72 -10.63 15.47
N GLY A 373 14.68 -9.97 14.98
CA GLY A 373 13.60 -10.60 14.21
C GLY A 373 12.60 -11.39 15.03
N SER A 374 12.39 -11.01 16.30
CA SER A 374 11.30 -11.51 17.15
C SER A 374 10.18 -10.46 17.14
N ILE A 375 8.99 -10.81 16.61
CA ILE A 375 7.77 -10.01 16.73
C ILE A 375 6.98 -10.50 17.94
#